data_AF-A0A9N9I8M2-F1
#
_entry.id   AF-A0A9N9I8M2-F1
#
_cell.length_a   1.000
_cell.length_b   1.000
_cell.length_c   1.000
_cell.angle_alpha   90.00
_cell.angle_beta   90.00
_cell.angle_gamma   90.00
#
_symmetry.space_group_name_H-M   'P 1'
#
loop_
_entity.id
_entity.type
_entity.pdbx_description
1 polymer ?
#
loop_
_entity_poly.entity_id
_entity_poly.type
_entity_poly.pdbx_seq_one_letter_code
_entity_poly.pdbx_strand_id
1 'polypeptide(L)' 'MRENANYLVLFNSGSSYEDVFKIIRRYTDDVKNASMVINSYLCKGEFIVFDLDRPEDDPLEIYLRFDTLLDLQKEIEL' A
#
# COMPACT_ATOMS: atom_id res chain seq x y z
N MET A 1 14.50 -0.47 -9.60
CA MET A 1 13.14 -1.00 -9.85
C MET A 1 13.26 -2.03 -10.97
N ARG A 2 12.66 -3.21 -10.85
CA ARG A 2 12.59 -4.15 -11.98
C ARG A 2 11.41 -3.72 -12.85
N GLU A 3 11.60 -3.61 -14.16
CA GLU A 3 10.58 -3.15 -15.10
C GLU A 3 9.42 -4.14 -15.36
N ASN A 4 9.42 -5.32 -14.70
CA ASN A 4 8.43 -6.39 -14.90
C ASN A 4 7.97 -7.02 -13.57
N ALA A 5 7.80 -6.22 -12.52
CA ALA A 5 7.26 -6.73 -11.25
C ALA A 5 5.75 -6.52 -11.22
N ASN A 6 5.00 -7.60 -11.05
CA ASN A 6 3.53 -7.58 -11.00
C ASN A 6 3.01 -7.22 -9.61
N TYR A 7 3.81 -7.50 -8.57
CA TYR A 7 3.44 -7.23 -7.19
C TYR A 7 4.60 -6.58 -6.44
N LEU A 8 4.27 -5.57 -5.63
CA LEU A 8 5.17 -5.00 -4.64
C LEU A 8 4.66 -5.37 -3.25
N VAL A 9 5.52 -6.02 -2.46
CA VAL A 9 5.19 -6.41 -1.09
C VAL A 9 5.97 -5.55 -0.11
N LEU A 10 5.24 -4.89 0.79
CA LEU A 10 5.79 -4.00 1.81
C LEU A 10 5.72 -4.66 3.19
N PHE A 11 6.88 -4.84 3.81
CA PHE A 11 7.04 -5.35 5.17
C PHE A 11 7.54 -4.26 6.12
N ASN A 12 7.37 -4.47 7.42
CA ASN A 12 7.90 -3.60 8.49
C ASN A 12 9.44 -3.70 8.68
N SER A 13 10.20 -4.01 7.63
CA SER A 13 11.63 -4.37 7.73
C SER A 13 12.60 -3.20 7.52
N GLY A 14 12.19 -1.97 7.89
CA GLY A 14 13.05 -0.78 7.81
C GLY A 14 12.93 0.04 6.52
N SER A 15 11.86 -0.15 5.75
CA SER A 15 11.50 0.78 4.66
C SER A 15 11.31 2.18 5.24
N SER A 16 11.93 3.19 4.64
CA SER A 16 11.80 4.56 5.13
C SER A 16 10.37 5.07 4.89
N TYR A 17 9.92 6.00 5.75
CA TYR A 17 8.65 6.70 5.52
C TYR A 17 8.60 7.34 4.12
N GLU A 18 9.73 7.80 3.60
CA GLU A 18 9.81 8.43 2.28
C GLU A 18 9.58 7.43 1.13
N ASP A 19 10.07 6.19 1.27
CA ASP A 19 9.83 5.14 0.28
C ASP A 19 8.36 4.74 0.26
N VAL A 20 7.76 4.57 1.45
CA VAL A 20 6.33 4.29 1.63
C VAL A 20 5.49 5.43 1.05
N PHE A 21 5.86 6.68 1.31
CA PHE A 21 5.20 7.87 0.77
C PHE A 21 5.24 7.90 -0.77
N LYS A 22 6.39 7.58 -1.38
CA LYS A 22 6.55 7.55 -2.84
C LYS A 22 5.69 6.50 -3.52
N ILE A 23 5.43 5.38 -2.84
CA ILE A 23 4.54 4.31 -3.30
C ILE A 23 3.09 4.78 -3.14
N ILE A 24 2.67 5.16 -1.93
CA ILE A 24 1.29 5.51 -1.59
C ILE A 24 0.76 6.68 -2.43
N ARG A 25 1.59 7.71 -2.69
CA ARG A 25 1.18 8.88 -3.50
C ARG A 25 0.78 8.57 -4.94
N ARG A 26 1.06 7.36 -5.43
CA ARG A 26 0.60 6.90 -6.76
C ARG A 26 -0.85 6.40 -6.71
N TYR A 27 -1.39 6.11 -5.53
CA TYR A 27 -2.67 5.44 -5.35
C TYR A 27 -3.73 6.32 -4.67
N THR A 28 -3.32 7.37 -3.95
CA THR A 28 -4.25 8.27 -3.28
C THR A 28 -3.64 9.65 -3.04
N ASP A 29 -4.48 10.68 -3.11
CA ASP A 29 -4.12 12.05 -2.74
C ASP A 29 -4.01 12.24 -1.22
N ASP A 30 -4.73 11.42 -0.42
CA ASP A 30 -4.63 11.45 1.04
C ASP A 30 -3.48 10.57 1.55
N VAL A 31 -2.28 10.90 1.08
CA VAL A 31 -1.05 10.14 1.35
C VAL A 31 -0.79 10.03 2.85
N LYS A 32 -1.11 11.08 3.61
CA LYS A 32 -0.84 11.14 5.05
C LYS A 32 -1.68 10.11 5.79
N ASN A 33 -3.00 10.10 5.61
CA ASN A 33 -3.86 9.17 6.33
C ASN A 33 -3.65 7.74 5.84
N ALA A 34 -3.47 7.53 4.53
CA ALA A 34 -3.12 6.23 3.98
C ALA A 34 -1.81 5.67 4.54
N SER A 35 -0.79 6.52 4.72
CA SER A 35 0.48 6.11 5.35
C SER A 35 0.28 5.68 6.79
N MET A 36 -0.61 6.34 7.55
CA MET A 36 -0.93 5.96 8.92
C MET A 36 -1.63 4.61 8.99
N VAL A 37 -2.63 4.38 8.12
CA VAL A 37 -3.36 3.11 8.03
C VAL A 37 -2.39 1.97 7.71
N ILE A 38 -1.61 2.10 6.63
CA ILE A 38 -0.62 1.10 6.21
C ILE A 38 0.39 0.83 7.33
N ASN A 39 0.95 1.87 7.94
CA ASN A 39 1.90 1.71 9.03
C ASN A 39 1.29 0.97 10.24
N SER A 40 0.00 1.19 10.53
CA SER A 40 -0.68 0.47 11.62
C SER A 40 -0.72 -1.05 11.41
N TYR A 41 -0.90 -1.50 10.16
CA TYR A 41 -0.87 -2.91 9.80
C TYR A 41 0.56 -3.47 9.85
N LEU A 42 1.53 -2.74 9.30
CA LEU A 42 2.95 -3.12 9.37
C LEU A 42 3.44 -3.29 10.82
N CYS A 43 3.06 -2.37 11.71
CA CYS A 43 3.36 -2.46 13.15
C CYS A 43 2.75 -3.70 13.83
N LYS A 44 1.64 -4.23 13.31
CA LYS A 44 1.02 -5.47 13.79
C LYS A 44 1.68 -6.74 13.24
N GLY A 45 2.74 -6.61 12.44
CA GLY A 45 3.43 -7.73 11.80
C GLY A 45 2.78 -8.18 10.48
N GLU A 46 1.84 -7.39 9.96
CA GLU A 46 1.24 -7.64 8.65
C GLU A 46 2.13 -7.12 7.53
N PHE A 47 1.74 -7.43 6.28
CA PHE A 47 2.36 -6.89 5.08
C PHE A 47 1.30 -6.43 4.08
N ILE A 48 1.66 -5.43 3.28
CA ILE A 48 0.78 -4.87 2.26
C ILE A 48 1.27 -5.30 0.88
N VAL A 49 0.35 -5.75 0.03
CA VAL A 49 0.63 -6.09 -1.36
C VAL A 49 -0.02 -5.05 -2.25
N PHE A 50 0.78 -4.45 -3.12
CA PHE A 50 0.32 -3.60 -4.21
C PHE A 50 0.38 -4.43 -5.49
N ASP A 51 -0.76 -4.60 -6.14
CA ASP A 51 -0.81 -5.05 -7.53
C ASP A 51 -0.25 -3.93 -8.44
N LEU A 52 0.64 -4.26 -9.37
CA LEU A 52 1.27 -3.32 -10.29
C LEU A 52 0.84 -3.57 -11.75
N ASP A 53 0.16 -4.68 -12.02
CA ASP A 53 -0.35 -5.01 -13.36
C ASP A 53 -1.63 -4.23 -13.70
N ARG A 54 -2.30 -3.71 -12.67
CA ARG A 54 -3.51 -2.91 -12.79
C ARG A 54 -3.15 -1.46 -13.22
N PRO A 55 -3.89 -0.86 -14.16
CA PRO A 55 -3.71 0.54 -14.53
C PRO A 55 -3.87 1.48 -13.33
N GLU A 56 -3.14 2.60 -13.28
CA GLU A 56 -3.27 3.63 -12.23
C GLU A 56 -4.70 4.19 -12.10
N ASP A 57 -5.49 4.09 -13.18
CA ASP A 57 -6.85 4.61 -13.30
C ASP A 57 -7.93 3.61 -12.85
N ASP A 58 -7.57 2.34 -12.66
CA ASP A 58 -8.40 1.32 -12.02
C ASP A 58 -8.14 1.42 -10.50
N PRO A 59 -9.14 1.49 -9.61
CA PRO A 59 -8.91 1.46 -8.17
C PRO A 59 -8.11 0.21 -7.79
N LEU A 60 -6.79 0.40 -7.76
CA LEU A 60 -5.82 -0.67 -7.56
C LEU A 60 -6.15 -1.37 -6.25
N GLU A 61 -6.28 -2.69 -6.34
CA GLU A 61 -6.54 -3.54 -5.19
C GLU A 61 -5.25 -3.59 -4.37
N ILE A 62 -5.16 -2.70 -3.39
CA ILE A 62 -4.19 -2.81 -2.31
C ILE A 62 -4.71 -3.91 -1.41
N TYR A 63 -3.86 -4.86 -1.07
CA TYR A 63 -4.21 -5.98 -0.23
C TYR A 63 -3.48 -5.91 1.11
N LEU A 64 -4.20 -6.22 2.17
CA LEU A 64 -3.62 -6.71 3.41
C LEU A 64 -3.30 -8.20 3.21
N ARG A 65 -2.02 -8.55 3.14
CA ARG A 65 -1.56 -9.88 2.68
C ARG A 65 -1.94 -10.15 1.22
N PHE A 66 -2.05 -11.42 0.80
CA PHE A 66 -2.33 -11.78 -0.60
C PHE A 66 -3.82 -11.98 -0.91
N ASP A 67 -4.67 -12.09 0.11
CA ASP A 67 -6.04 -12.59 -0.01
C ASP A 67 -7.10 -11.62 0.55
N THR A 68 -6.69 -10.58 1.28
CA THR A 68 -7.61 -9.64 1.92
C THR A 68 -7.52 -8.27 1.27
N LEU A 69 -8.57 -7.84 0.58
CA LEU A 69 -8.63 -6.50 0.00
C LEU A 69 -8.58 -5.45 1.12
N LEU A 70 -7.73 -4.43 0.95
CA LEU A 70 -7.62 -3.28 1.84
C LEU A 70 -8.24 -2.06 1.17
N ASP A 71 -9.47 -1.73 1.57
CA ASP A 71 -10.12 -0.50 1.19
C ASP A 71 -9.55 0.66 2.00
N LEU A 72 -8.51 1.32 1.46
CA LEU A 72 -7.85 2.43 2.13
C LEU A 72 -8.79 3.60 2.43
N GLN A 73 -9.75 3.90 1.54
CA GLN A 73 -10.66 5.02 1.74
C GLN A 73 -11.56 4.76 2.94
N LYS A 74 -12.15 3.56 2.99
CA LYS A 74 -12.96 3.13 4.14
C LYS A 74 -12.16 3.12 5.44
N GLU A 75 -10.92 2.67 5.42
CA GLU A 75 -10.06 2.64 6.61
C GLU A 75 -9.64 4.04 7.09
N ILE A 76 -9.55 5.02 6.18
CA ILE A 76 -9.26 6.42 6.53
C ILE A 76 -10.47 7.10 7.18
N GLU A 77 -11.69 6.71 6.79
CA GLU A 77 -12.95 7.26 7.33
C GLU A 77 -13.35 6.68 8.71
N LEU A 78 -12.69 5.61 9.16
CA LEU A 78 -12.92 4.94 10.45
C LEU A 78 -12.20 5.63 11.63
#